data_AF-A0A2Z3GJI7-F1
#
_entry.id   AF-A0A2Z3GJI7-F1
#
_cell.length_a   1.000
_cell.length_b   1.000
_cell.length_c   1.000
_cell.angle_alpha   90.00
_cell.angle_beta   90.00
_cell.angle_gamma   90.00
#
_symmetry.space_group_name_H-M   'P 1'
#
loop_
_entity.id
_entity.type
_entity.pdbx_description
1 polymer ?
#
loop_
_entity_poly.entity_id
_entity_poly.type
_entity_poly.pdbx_seq_one_letter_code
_entity_poly.pdbx_strand_id
1 'polypeptide(L)'
;MEHHVLLINDKLRQVLVDLESYFSINLNSEVIDKVFKDAEHDQVSYKTYVFYRESHWLFPTWEITGAVEEYEPETLLIESNGGFGKRKKFDEFFSGR
;
A
#
# COMPACT_ATOMS: atom_id res chain seq x y z
N MET A 1 -6.12 13.47 2.67
CA MET A 1 -5.50 12.21 3.13
C MET A 1 -4.18 12.12 2.39
N GLU A 2 -3.08 11.95 3.09
CA GLU A 2 -1.75 11.83 2.45
C GLU A 2 -1.59 10.42 1.90
N HIS A 3 -1.15 10.34 0.64
CA HIS A 3 -0.73 9.12 -0.04
C HIS A 3 0.76 9.27 -0.38
N HIS A 4 1.46 8.15 -0.40
CA HIS A 4 2.87 8.10 -0.80
C HIS A 4 2.96 7.43 -2.16
N VAL A 5 3.79 8.00 -3.04
CA VAL A 5 3.90 7.61 -4.44
C VAL A 5 5.08 6.67 -4.61
N LEU A 6 4.84 5.45 -5.08
CA LEU A 6 5.88 4.43 -5.30
C LEU A 6 5.88 3.96 -6.75
N LEU A 7 7.06 3.82 -7.35
CA LEU A 7 7.19 3.17 -8.66
C LEU A 7 7.00 1.66 -8.53
N ILE A 8 6.19 1.07 -9.42
CA ILE A 8 5.99 -0.37 -9.52
C ILE A 8 7.17 -0.98 -10.26
N ASN A 9 8.18 -1.38 -9.49
CA ASN A 9 9.40 -2.04 -9.96
C ASN A 9 9.95 -2.98 -8.88
N ASP A 10 11.13 -3.57 -9.11
CA ASP A 10 11.75 -4.51 -8.16
C ASP A 10 11.95 -3.93 -6.75
N LYS A 11 12.13 -2.61 -6.63
CA LYS A 11 12.29 -1.94 -5.31
C LYS A 11 10.99 -1.88 -4.54
N LEU A 12 9.83 -1.86 -5.20
CA LEU A 12 8.53 -1.83 -4.52
C LEU A 12 8.37 -3.04 -3.59
N ARG A 13 8.77 -4.23 -4.04
CA ARG A 13 8.70 -5.44 -3.19
C ARG A 13 9.52 -5.29 -1.92
N GLN A 14 10.72 -4.73 -2.02
CA GLN A 14 11.55 -4.47 -0.85
C GLN A 14 10.91 -3.44 0.10
N VAL A 15 10.34 -2.36 -0.43
CA VAL A 15 9.63 -1.35 0.38
C VAL A 15 8.45 -1.97 1.14
N LEU A 16 7.69 -2.85 0.49
CA LEU A 16 6.56 -3.54 1.11
C LEU A 16 7.01 -4.54 2.19
N VAL A 17 8.13 -5.25 2.00
CA VAL A 17 8.73 -6.13 3.03
C VAL A 17 9.27 -5.32 4.22
N ASP A 18 9.87 -4.16 3.96
CA ASP A 18 10.32 -3.26 5.02
C ASP A 18 9.12 -2.74 5.82
N LEU A 19 8.01 -2.46 5.14
CA LEU A 19 6.76 -2.01 5.76
C LEU A 19 6.13 -3.11 6.64
N GLU A 20 6.08 -4.35 6.15
CA GLU A 20 5.70 -5.54 6.94
C GLU A 20 6.51 -5.63 8.23
N SER A 21 7.84 -5.52 8.11
CA SER A 21 8.78 -5.61 9.22
C SER A 21 8.58 -4.47 10.23
N TYR A 22 8.43 -3.23 9.74
CA TYR A 22 8.27 -2.04 10.56
C TYR A 22 6.98 -2.08 11.40
N PHE A 23 5.89 -2.58 10.83
CA PHE A 23 4.60 -2.71 11.52
C PHE A 23 4.38 -4.07 12.18
N SER A 24 5.26 -5.05 11.95
CA SER A 24 5.09 -6.45 12.36
C SER A 24 3.76 -7.04 11.88
N ILE A 25 3.46 -6.84 10.59
CA ILE A 25 2.24 -7.33 9.89
C ILE A 25 2.63 -8.18 8.68
N ASN A 26 1.65 -8.90 8.12
CA ASN A 26 1.81 -9.57 6.81
C ASN A 26 0.86 -8.90 5.81
N LEU A 27 1.40 -8.34 4.76
CA LEU A 27 0.62 -7.84 3.62
C LEU A 27 0.17 -9.04 2.77
N ASN A 28 -0.95 -8.89 2.07
CA ASN A 28 -1.46 -9.93 1.19
C ASN A 28 -0.57 -10.03 -0.07
N SER A 29 0.24 -11.10 -0.14
CA SER A 29 1.15 -11.34 -1.27
C SER A 29 0.42 -11.53 -2.60
N GLU A 30 -0.77 -12.13 -2.61
CA GLU A 30 -1.57 -12.29 -3.83
C GLU A 30 -2.01 -10.93 -4.39
N VAL A 31 -2.32 -9.98 -3.51
CA VAL A 31 -2.65 -8.60 -3.90
C VAL A 31 -1.42 -7.87 -4.43
N ILE A 32 -0.25 -8.08 -3.82
CA ILE A 32 1.01 -7.52 -4.32
C ILE A 32 1.30 -8.04 -5.73
N ASP A 33 1.24 -9.35 -5.95
CA ASP A 33 1.47 -9.94 -7.28
C ASP A 33 0.45 -9.46 -8.30
N LYS A 34 -0.80 -9.26 -7.88
CA LYS A 34 -1.85 -8.68 -8.71
C LYS A 34 -1.52 -7.24 -9.14
N VAL A 35 -0.95 -6.41 -8.27
CA VAL A 35 -0.51 -5.03 -8.64
C VAL A 35 0.52 -5.06 -9.77
N PHE A 36 1.56 -5.91 -9.65
CA PHE A 36 2.58 -6.03 -10.71
C PHE A 36 1.97 -6.52 -12.03
N LYS A 37 1.12 -7.55 -11.96
CA LYS A 37 0.44 -8.09 -13.13
C LYS A 37 -0.48 -7.06 -13.79
N ASP A 38 -1.22 -6.31 -12.98
CA ASP A 38 -2.14 -5.29 -13.46
C ASP A 38 -1.37 -4.13 -14.12
N ALA A 39 -0.24 -3.69 -13.57
CA ALA A 39 0.63 -2.68 -14.17
C ALA A 39 1.24 -3.11 -15.52
N GLU A 40 1.58 -4.39 -15.67
CA GLU A 40 2.13 -4.95 -16.91
C GLU A 40 1.09 -5.14 -18.02
N HIS A 41 -0.16 -5.46 -17.67
CA HIS A 41 -1.14 -5.97 -18.63
C HIS A 41 -2.40 -5.11 -18.79
N ASP A 42 -2.69 -4.19 -17.89
CA ASP A 42 -3.92 -3.40 -17.91
C ASP A 42 -3.67 -1.98 -17.39
N GLN A 43 -3.27 -1.13 -18.34
CA GLN A 43 -2.80 0.24 -18.16
C GLN A 43 -3.88 1.30 -18.33
N VAL A 44 -5.17 0.91 -18.38
CA VAL A 44 -6.25 1.80 -18.83
C VAL A 44 -7.40 1.87 -17.82
N SER A 45 -7.19 1.44 -16.58
CA SER A 45 -8.24 1.42 -15.57
C SER A 45 -7.71 1.81 -14.20
N TYR A 46 -8.45 2.68 -13.52
CA TYR A 46 -8.23 2.96 -12.11
C TYR A 46 -8.50 1.71 -11.28
N LYS A 47 -7.52 1.33 -10.44
CA LYS A 47 -7.60 0.12 -9.60
C LYS A 47 -7.26 0.43 -8.16
N THR A 48 -7.93 -0.25 -7.25
CA THR A 48 -7.66 -0.17 -5.80
C THR A 48 -7.34 -1.54 -5.24
N TYR A 49 -6.48 -1.55 -4.24
CA TYR A 49 -5.91 -2.75 -3.63
C TYR A 49 -5.95 -2.59 -2.11
N VAL A 50 -6.30 -3.67 -1.41
CA VAL A 50 -6.24 -3.73 0.06
C VAL A 50 -5.13 -4.70 0.41
N PHE A 51 -3.97 -4.17 0.80
CA PHE A 51 -2.81 -5.00 1.17
C PHE A 51 -2.97 -5.57 2.57
N TYR A 52 -3.59 -4.81 3.48
CA TYR A 52 -3.77 -5.22 4.85
C TYR A 52 -5.04 -4.61 5.42
N ARG A 53 -5.74 -5.39 6.25
CA ARG A 53 -6.91 -4.95 7.02
C ARG A 53 -6.87 -5.62 8.39
N GLU A 54 -6.78 -4.79 9.42
CA GLU A 54 -6.93 -5.21 10.81
C GLU A 54 -8.29 -4.70 11.32
N SER A 55 -9.17 -5.65 11.62
CA SER A 55 -10.45 -5.36 12.27
C SER A 55 -10.39 -5.74 13.74
N HIS A 56 -10.81 -4.83 14.60
CA HIS A 56 -10.98 -5.10 16.03
C HIS A 56 -12.31 -4.54 16.51
N TRP A 57 -12.96 -5.27 17.41
CA TRP A 57 -14.27 -4.88 17.94
C TRP A 57 -14.23 -3.55 18.73
N LEU A 58 -13.10 -3.25 19.36
CA LEU A 58 -12.93 -2.10 20.26
C LEU A 58 -12.13 -0.94 19.66
N PHE A 59 -11.56 -1.10 18.47
CA PHE A 59 -10.70 -0.10 17.85
C PHE A 59 -11.13 0.16 16.40
N PRO A 60 -10.94 1.39 15.90
CA PRO A 60 -11.19 1.68 14.49
C PRO A 60 -10.38 0.74 13.61
N THR A 61 -11.01 0.20 12.57
CA THR A 61 -10.33 -0.59 11.54
C THR A 61 -9.13 0.18 11.01
N TRP A 62 -8.01 -0.51 10.87
CA TRP A 62 -6.81 0.02 10.25
C TRP A 62 -6.51 -0.75 8.96
N GLU A 63 -6.28 -0.03 7.88
CA GLU A 63 -6.07 -0.60 6.55
C GLU A 63 -4.85 0.04 5.90
N ILE A 64 -4.13 -0.77 5.12
CA ILE A 64 -3.12 -0.28 4.17
C ILE A 64 -3.64 -0.60 2.79
N THR A 65 -3.86 0.46 2.02
CA THR A 65 -4.45 0.39 0.68
C THR A 65 -3.51 0.98 -0.36
N GLY A 66 -3.71 0.57 -1.59
CA GLY A 66 -3.01 1.11 -2.75
C GLY A 66 -3.99 1.46 -3.86
N ALA A 67 -3.66 2.46 -4.67
CA ALA A 67 -4.35 2.75 -5.91
C ALA A 67 -3.34 2.88 -7.06
N VAL A 68 -3.75 2.44 -8.25
CA VAL A 68 -3.04 2.67 -9.51
C VAL A 68 -4.00 3.46 -10.40
N GLU A 69 -3.55 4.61 -10.89
CA GLU A 69 -4.36 5.49 -11.72
C GLU A 69 -4.33 5.07 -13.19
N GLU A 70 -5.40 5.39 -13.92
CA GLU A 70 -5.55 5.04 -15.34
C GLU A 70 -4.43 5.60 -16.24
N TYR A 71 -3.87 6.76 -15.89
CA TYR A 71 -2.83 7.42 -16.70
C TYR A 71 -1.43 7.33 -16.08
N GLU A 72 -1.29 6.62 -14.96
CA GLU A 72 -0.01 6.38 -14.27
C GLU A 72 0.10 4.89 -13.83
N PRO A 73 0.02 3.93 -14.78
CA PRO A 73 0.01 2.50 -14.47
C PRO A 73 1.30 1.98 -13.83
N GLU A 74 2.40 2.72 -13.95
CA GLU A 74 3.69 2.44 -13.34
C GLU A 74 3.80 2.90 -11.88
N THR A 75 2.76 3.55 -11.36
CA THR A 75 2.78 4.20 -10.05
C THR A 75 1.72 3.61 -9.13
N LEU A 76 2.14 3.28 -7.90
CA LEU A 76 1.28 2.89 -6.81
C LEU A 76 1.18 4.04 -5.79
N LEU A 77 -0.03 4.55 -5.61
CA LEU A 77 -0.39 5.46 -4.52
C LEU A 77 -0.74 4.62 -3.29
N ILE A 78 0.17 4.53 -2.32
CA ILE A 78 -0.06 3.76 -1.08
C ILE A 78 -0.48 4.68 0.06
N GLU A 79 -1.44 4.24 0.87
CA GLU A 79 -1.94 5.01 2.00
C GLU A 79 -2.33 4.12 3.19
N SER A 80 -2.38 4.73 4.37
CA SER A 80 -2.86 4.12 5.60
C SER A 80 -4.17 4.77 6.03
N ASN A 81 -5.22 3.96 6.12
CA ASN A 81 -6.57 4.38 6.49
C ASN A 81 -6.94 3.91 7.90
N GLY A 82 -7.57 4.78 8.68
CA GLY A 82 -7.93 4.50 10.08
C GLY A 82 -6.71 4.47 11.03
N GLY A 83 -6.89 3.91 12.23
CA GLY A 83 -5.82 3.74 13.23
C GLY A 83 -4.89 4.96 13.42
N PHE A 84 -5.37 6.07 14.01
CA PHE A 84 -4.66 7.37 14.07
C PHE A 84 -3.16 7.28 14.42
N GLY A 85 -2.80 6.48 15.45
CA GLY A 85 -1.38 6.29 15.83
C GLY A 85 -0.56 5.51 14.80
N LYS A 86 -1.18 4.57 14.09
CA LYS A 86 -0.54 3.78 13.02
C LYS A 86 -0.40 4.59 11.73
N ARG A 87 -1.37 5.45 11.43
CA ARG A 87 -1.26 6.42 10.33
C ARG A 87 -0.05 7.33 10.47
N LYS A 88 0.16 7.95 11.64
CA LYS A 88 1.33 8.80 11.88
C LYS A 88 2.65 8.05 11.67
N LYS A 89 2.74 6.82 12.16
CA LYS A 89 3.90 5.94 11.96
C LYS A 89 4.10 5.55 10.49
N PHE A 90 3.02 5.43 9.73
CA PHE A 90 3.07 5.11 8.31
C PHE A 90 3.68 6.29 7.54
N ASP A 91 3.24 7.51 7.84
CA ASP A 91 3.80 8.72 7.24
C ASP A 91 5.28 8.91 7.65
N GLU A 92 5.64 8.59 8.90
CA GLU A 92 7.03 8.60 9.37
C GLU A 92 7.92 7.58 8.62
N PHE A 93 7.40 6.39 8.32
CA PHE A 93 8.13 5.35 7.56
C PHE A 93 8.53 5.85 6.16
N PHE A 94 7.65 6.59 5.48
CA PHE A 94 7.91 7.13 4.15
C PHE A 94 8.65 8.47 4.15
N SER A 95 8.51 9.29 5.19
CA SER A 95 9.20 10.59 5.30
C SER A 95 10.72 10.48 5.43
N GLY A 96 11.23 9.32 5.85
CA GLY A 96 12.67 9.04 6.00
C GLY A 96 13.34 8.43 4.76
N ARG A 97 12.66 8.37 3.61
CA ARG A 97 13.10 7.66 2.39
C ARG A 97 13.23 8.57 1.18
#